data_AF-A0ABD2MY70-F1
#
_entry.id   AF-A0ABD2MY70-F1
#
_cell.length_a   1.000
_cell.length_b   1.000
_cell.length_c   1.000
_cell.angle_alpha   90.00
_cell.angle_beta   90.00
_cell.angle_gamma   90.00
#
_symmetry.space_group_name_H-M   'P 1'
#
loop_
_entity.id
_entity.type
_entity.pdbx_description
1 polymer ?
#
loop_
_entity_poly.entity_id
_entity_poly.type
_entity_poly.pdbx_seq_one_letter_code
_entity_poly.pdbx_strand_id
1 'polypeptide(L)'
;MSHTLSCYNSSFRNVFSKLDYCGISVLITVSFVPWVFYGFYCDFKIKVVYLTAVCLLGATSVVMSWWSKFSKPQWRPFRAGVFMTFGLSGLVPAIHFGVREGYRNVPAMEALGWLFLMGFLYVIGALFYTLRVPERFFPGKFDIWLSSHQIFHVFVLAGTLVHYQCISEMAMQRMVIGQCDINQDDGQDINISHYYENLLT
;
A
#
# COMPACT_ATOMS: atom_id res chain seq x y z
N MET A 1 20.28 -0.85 -4.18
CA MET A 1 21.00 -1.79 -5.08
C MET A 1 21.09 -1.28 -6.52
N SER A 2 19.99 -0.78 -7.10
CA SER A 2 19.99 -0.18 -8.45
C SER A 2 20.91 1.02 -8.61
N HIS A 3 20.88 1.97 -7.66
CA HIS A 3 21.74 3.17 -7.67
C HIS A 3 23.24 2.88 -7.64
N THR A 4 23.65 1.84 -6.90
CA THR A 4 25.05 1.49 -6.69
C THR A 4 25.71 0.88 -7.94
N LEU A 5 24.97 0.11 -8.74
CA LEU A 5 25.50 -0.63 -9.91
C LEU A 5 25.20 0.05 -11.25
N SER A 6 24.54 1.21 -11.21
CA SER A 6 24.09 1.96 -12.39
C SER A 6 25.24 2.46 -13.28
N CYS A 7 26.47 2.54 -12.75
CA CYS A 7 27.65 3.05 -13.46
C CYS A 7 28.52 1.95 -14.09
N TYR A 8 28.24 0.67 -13.81
CA TYR A 8 29.09 -0.43 -14.28
C TYR A 8 28.84 -0.77 -15.75
N ASN A 9 27.57 -0.92 -16.15
CA ASN A 9 27.19 -1.26 -17.52
C ASN A 9 25.72 -0.86 -17.79
N SER A 10 25.40 -0.42 -19.01
CA SER A 10 24.04 -0.08 -19.43
C SER A 10 23.05 -1.25 -19.32
N SER A 11 23.50 -2.49 -19.54
CA SER A 11 22.70 -3.70 -19.30
C SER A 11 22.33 -3.88 -17.82
N PHE A 12 23.30 -3.70 -16.91
CA PHE A 12 23.07 -3.81 -15.47
C PHE A 12 22.11 -2.73 -14.97
N ARG A 13 22.28 -1.47 -15.40
CA ARG A 13 21.35 -0.37 -15.08
C ARG A 13 19.91 -0.70 -15.51
N ASN A 14 19.73 -1.31 -16.68
CA ASN A 14 18.41 -1.66 -17.19
C ASN A 14 17.76 -2.80 -16.39
N VAL A 15 18.51 -3.86 -16.06
CA VAL A 15 18.02 -4.98 -15.23
C VAL A 15 17.60 -4.47 -13.85
N PHE A 16 18.44 -3.66 -13.20
CA PHE A 16 18.15 -3.14 -11.87
C PHE A 16 16.99 -2.15 -11.83
N SER A 17 16.79 -1.36 -12.89
CA SER A 17 15.59 -0.52 -13.01
C SER A 17 14.31 -1.35 -13.13
N LYS A 18 14.36 -2.50 -13.83
CA LYS A 18 13.21 -3.42 -13.90
C LYS A 18 12.92 -4.10 -12.56
N LEU A 19 13.98 -4.48 -11.82
CA LEU A 19 13.84 -5.05 -10.48
C LEU A 19 13.22 -4.04 -9.50
N ASP A 20 13.54 -2.75 -9.61
CA ASP A 20 12.93 -1.70 -8.80
C ASP A 20 11.41 -1.61 -9.04
N TYR A 21 10.98 -1.62 -10.32
CA TYR A 21 9.55 -1.65 -10.67
C TYR A 21 8.83 -2.93 -10.24
N CYS A 22 9.51 -4.08 -10.34
CA CYS A 22 9.02 -5.35 -9.84
C CYS A 22 8.85 -5.30 -8.30
N GLY A 23 9.83 -4.75 -7.59
CA GLY A 23 9.79 -4.55 -6.15
C GLY A 23 8.58 -3.74 -5.69
N ILE A 24 8.29 -2.63 -6.36
CA ILE A 24 7.08 -1.82 -6.08
C ILE A 24 5.81 -2.64 -6.32
N SER A 25 5.73 -3.39 -7.43
CA SER A 25 4.58 -4.25 -7.75
C SER A 25 4.33 -5.28 -6.65
N VAL A 26 5.38 -5.97 -6.22
CA VAL A 26 5.34 -7.01 -5.19
C VAL A 26 4.98 -6.41 -3.84
N LEU A 27 5.57 -5.26 -3.49
CA LEU A 27 5.27 -4.56 -2.24
C LEU A 27 3.77 -4.20 -2.14
N ILE A 28 3.18 -3.65 -3.19
CA ILE A 28 1.73 -3.33 -3.23
C ILE A 28 0.91 -4.62 -3.13
N THR A 29 1.27 -5.65 -3.89
CA THR A 29 0.50 -6.90 -3.90
C THR A 29 0.50 -7.55 -2.51
N VAL A 30 1.67 -7.67 -1.89
CA VAL A 30 1.84 -8.31 -0.58
C VAL A 30 1.23 -7.47 0.54
N SER A 31 1.27 -6.13 0.46
CA SER A 31 0.69 -5.26 1.50
C SER A 31 -0.83 -5.37 1.58
N PHE A 32 -1.50 -5.61 0.45
CA PHE A 32 -2.95 -5.80 0.39
C PHE A 32 -3.41 -7.13 0.99
N VAL A 33 -2.58 -8.18 0.98
CA VAL A 33 -2.96 -9.52 1.47
C VAL A 33 -3.41 -9.49 2.94
N PRO A 34 -2.59 -9.05 3.92
CA PRO A 34 -3.01 -9.00 5.32
C PRO A 34 -4.12 -7.98 5.56
N TRP A 35 -4.13 -6.85 4.85
CA TRP A 35 -5.19 -5.85 4.95
C TRP A 35 -6.57 -6.43 4.61
N VAL A 36 -6.69 -7.05 3.43
CA VAL A 36 -7.95 -7.68 2.98
C VAL A 36 -8.29 -8.88 3.87
N PHE A 37 -7.29 -9.64 4.33
CA PHE A 37 -7.50 -10.80 5.18
C PHE A 37 -8.11 -10.43 6.53
N TYR A 38 -7.56 -9.42 7.23
CA TYR A 38 -8.08 -9.00 8.54
C TYR A 38 -9.31 -8.09 8.42
N GLY A 39 -9.41 -7.29 7.35
CA GLY A 39 -10.56 -6.43 7.07
C GLY A 39 -11.82 -7.24 6.79
N PHE A 40 -11.74 -8.26 5.93
CA PHE A 40 -12.86 -9.14 5.59
C PHE A 40 -12.70 -10.53 6.22
N TYR A 41 -12.29 -10.57 7.50
CA TYR A 41 -11.95 -11.82 8.17
C TYR A 41 -13.12 -12.82 8.15
N CYS A 42 -14.34 -12.35 8.49
CA CYS A 42 -15.56 -13.17 8.52
C CYS A 42 -16.16 -13.41 7.13
N ASP A 43 -15.96 -12.49 6.17
CA ASP A 43 -16.55 -12.56 4.84
C ASP A 43 -15.65 -13.30 3.84
N PHE A 44 -15.72 -14.64 3.82
CA PHE A 44 -14.88 -15.47 2.94
C PHE A 44 -15.00 -15.10 1.45
N LYS A 45 -16.23 -14.89 0.95
CA LYS A 45 -16.47 -14.58 -0.46
C LYS A 45 -15.81 -13.26 -0.89
N ILE A 46 -16.00 -12.19 -0.11
CA ILE A 46 -15.47 -10.85 -0.40
C ILE A 46 -13.94 -10.88 -0.34
N LYS A 47 -13.38 -11.51 0.68
CA LYS A 47 -11.94 -11.70 0.86
C LYS A 47 -11.28 -12.37 -0.34
N VAL A 48 -11.81 -13.49 -0.82
CA VAL A 48 -11.26 -14.22 -1.98
C VAL A 48 -11.34 -13.39 -3.26
N VAL A 49 -12.46 -12.70 -3.49
CA VAL A 49 -12.61 -11.83 -4.68
C VAL A 49 -11.55 -10.73 -4.71
N TYR A 50 -11.33 -10.04 -3.59
CA TYR A 50 -10.31 -8.98 -3.55
C TYR A 50 -8.88 -9.53 -3.62
N LEU A 51 -8.57 -10.61 -2.91
CA LEU A 51 -7.23 -11.21 -2.96
C LEU A 51 -6.88 -11.70 -4.38
N THR A 52 -7.82 -12.35 -5.06
CA THR A 52 -7.61 -12.81 -6.43
C THR A 52 -7.43 -11.63 -7.40
N ALA A 53 -8.25 -10.58 -7.28
CA ALA A 53 -8.10 -9.36 -8.09
C ALA A 53 -6.73 -8.69 -7.88
N VAL A 54 -6.29 -8.52 -6.64
CA VAL A 54 -4.99 -7.94 -6.30
C VAL A 54 -3.84 -8.78 -6.86
N CYS A 55 -3.90 -10.10 -6.72
CA CYS A 55 -2.89 -11.01 -7.27
C CYS A 55 -2.80 -10.91 -8.80
N LEU A 56 -3.93 -10.82 -9.51
CA LEU A 56 -3.96 -10.66 -10.96
C LEU A 56 -3.38 -9.31 -11.41
N LEU A 57 -3.73 -8.22 -10.73
CA LEU A 57 -3.18 -6.89 -10.98
C LEU A 57 -1.67 -6.84 -10.69
N GLY A 58 -1.24 -7.48 -9.61
CA GLY A 58 0.17 -7.64 -9.23
C GLY A 58 0.97 -8.41 -10.27
N ALA A 59 0.48 -9.59 -10.68
CA ALA A 59 1.11 -10.41 -11.71
C ALA A 59 1.23 -9.65 -13.04
N THR A 60 0.16 -8.94 -13.45
CA THR A 60 0.18 -8.12 -14.66
C THR A 60 1.24 -7.01 -14.55
N SER A 61 1.34 -6.34 -13.40
CA SER A 61 2.33 -5.28 -13.16
C SER A 61 3.77 -5.80 -13.20
N VAL A 62 4.03 -7.00 -12.67
CA VAL A 62 5.34 -7.66 -12.73
C VAL A 62 5.70 -8.03 -14.17
N VAL A 63 4.78 -8.67 -14.91
CA VAL A 63 4.99 -9.05 -16.32
C VAL A 63 5.28 -7.81 -17.19
N MET A 64 4.51 -6.73 -17.00
CA MET A 64 4.74 -5.46 -17.70
C MET A 64 6.08 -4.83 -17.34
N SER A 65 6.52 -4.93 -16.09
CA SER A 65 7.83 -4.44 -15.64
C SER A 65 9.00 -5.15 -16.33
N TRP A 66 8.82 -6.41 -16.76
CA TRP A 66 9.86 -7.17 -17.46
C TRP A 66 9.95 -6.83 -18.96
N TRP A 67 8.86 -6.34 -19.56
CA TRP A 67 8.76 -6.09 -20.99
C TRP A 67 9.70 -4.96 -21.43
N SER A 68 10.69 -5.28 -22.26
CA SER A 68 11.74 -4.34 -22.73
C SER A 68 11.20 -3.12 -23.48
N LYS A 69 10.05 -3.25 -24.16
CA LYS A 69 9.37 -2.14 -24.86
C LYS A 69 8.81 -1.13 -23.87
N PHE A 70 8.43 -1.60 -22.67
CA PHE A 70 7.89 -0.81 -21.57
C PHE A 70 8.94 0.07 -20.89
N SER A 71 10.22 -0.31 -20.97
CA SER A 71 11.35 0.48 -20.44
C SER A 71 11.63 1.75 -21.28
N LYS A 72 11.05 1.89 -22.48
CA LYS A 72 11.27 3.07 -23.33
C LYS A 72 10.62 4.33 -22.72
N PRO A 73 11.24 5.52 -22.87
CA PRO A 73 10.72 6.78 -22.31
C PRO A 73 9.29 7.11 -22.73
N GLN A 74 8.89 6.72 -23.94
CA GLN A 74 7.55 6.95 -24.50
C GLN A 74 6.41 6.27 -23.72
N TRP A 75 6.67 5.20 -22.97
CA TRP A 75 5.67 4.46 -22.19
C TRP A 75 5.64 4.84 -20.70
N ARG A 76 6.43 5.85 -20.29
CA ARG A 76 6.47 6.35 -18.92
C ARG A 76 5.09 6.74 -18.35
N PRO A 77 4.24 7.53 -19.03
CA PRO A 77 2.93 7.90 -18.47
C PRO A 77 2.01 6.69 -18.35
N PHE A 78 2.04 5.76 -19.31
CA PHE A 78 1.26 4.54 -19.25
C PHE A 78 1.68 3.65 -18.07
N ARG A 79 2.99 3.49 -17.83
CA ARG A 79 3.53 2.78 -16.67
C ARG A 79 3.08 3.42 -15.35
N ALA A 80 3.19 4.74 -15.24
CA ALA A 80 2.73 5.46 -14.06
C ALA A 80 1.23 5.26 -13.83
N GLY A 81 0.42 5.29 -14.90
CA GLY A 81 -1.01 4.99 -14.86
C GLY A 81 -1.31 3.61 -14.30
N VAL A 82 -0.68 2.54 -14.82
CA VAL A 82 -0.90 1.17 -14.33
C VAL A 82 -0.63 1.04 -12.83
N PHE A 83 0.52 1.55 -12.37
CA PHE A 83 0.87 1.50 -10.94
C PHE A 83 -0.05 2.35 -10.06
N MET A 84 -0.45 3.51 -10.56
CA MET A 84 -1.34 4.42 -9.85
C MET A 84 -2.75 3.83 -9.75
N THR A 85 -3.29 3.27 -10.82
CA THR A 85 -4.58 2.57 -10.81
C THR A 85 -4.51 1.33 -9.91
N PHE A 86 -3.40 0.59 -9.92
CA PHE A 86 -3.24 -0.56 -9.02
C PHE A 86 -3.22 -0.13 -7.54
N GLY A 87 -2.47 0.92 -7.18
CA GLY A 87 -2.50 1.45 -5.82
C GLY A 87 -3.88 2.01 -5.42
N LEU A 88 -4.51 2.80 -6.30
CA LEU A 88 -5.83 3.40 -6.06
C LEU A 88 -6.96 2.37 -6.02
N SER A 89 -6.75 1.18 -6.59
CA SER A 89 -7.73 0.08 -6.49
C SER A 89 -8.05 -0.28 -5.03
N GLY A 90 -7.14 0.02 -4.09
CA GLY A 90 -7.35 -0.13 -2.64
C GLY A 90 -8.42 0.75 -2.03
N LEU A 91 -8.86 1.81 -2.71
CA LEU A 91 -10.01 2.60 -2.27
C LEU A 91 -11.31 1.78 -2.30
N VAL A 92 -11.45 0.85 -3.24
CA VAL A 92 -12.65 0.02 -3.36
C VAL A 92 -12.84 -0.90 -2.14
N PRO A 93 -11.86 -1.74 -1.73
CA PRO A 93 -11.99 -2.52 -0.51
C PRO A 93 -12.02 -1.65 0.75
N ALA A 94 -11.37 -0.49 0.79
CA ALA A 94 -11.45 0.41 1.94
C ALA A 94 -12.87 1.00 2.14
N ILE A 95 -13.50 1.47 1.06
CA ILE A 95 -14.88 1.96 1.10
C ILE A 95 -15.83 0.82 1.46
N HIS A 96 -15.67 -0.36 0.83
CA HIS A 96 -16.50 -1.52 1.13
C HIS A 96 -16.36 -1.94 2.61
N PHE A 97 -15.14 -1.93 3.15
CA PHE A 97 -14.88 -2.21 4.57
C PHE A 97 -15.59 -1.20 5.49
N GLY A 98 -15.47 0.11 5.20
CA GLY A 98 -16.14 1.16 6.00
C GLY A 98 -17.67 1.07 5.97
N VAL A 99 -18.25 0.66 4.84
CA VAL A 99 -19.70 0.45 4.72
C VAL A 99 -20.15 -0.80 5.48
N ARG A 100 -19.35 -1.88 5.46
CA ARG A 100 -19.69 -3.16 6.12
C ARG A 100 -19.56 -3.10 7.63
N GLU A 101 -18.46 -2.55 8.14
CA GLU A 101 -18.23 -2.43 9.59
C GLU A 101 -18.98 -1.23 10.22
N GLY A 102 -19.36 -0.26 9.39
CA GLY A 102 -20.04 0.96 9.82
C GLY A 102 -19.09 2.01 10.40
N TYR A 103 -19.41 3.28 10.12
CA TYR A 103 -18.60 4.43 10.56
C TYR A 103 -18.56 4.67 12.08
N ARG A 104 -19.31 3.89 12.86
CA ARG A 104 -19.35 3.96 14.32
C ARG A 104 -18.44 2.92 14.99
N ASN A 105 -17.94 1.94 14.25
CA ASN A 105 -16.99 0.97 14.74
C ASN A 105 -15.60 1.64 14.87
N VAL A 106 -15.20 1.95 16.10
CA VAL A 106 -13.96 2.67 16.43
C VAL A 106 -12.73 1.96 15.83
N PRO A 107 -12.52 0.65 16.06
CA PRO A 107 -11.53 -0.17 15.37
C PRO A 107 -11.47 0.02 13.84
N ALA A 108 -12.62 0.00 13.18
CA ALA A 108 -12.69 0.12 11.72
C ALA A 108 -12.32 1.54 11.25
N MET A 109 -12.74 2.57 11.99
CA MET A 109 -12.37 3.96 11.70
C MET A 109 -10.88 4.22 11.93
N GLU A 110 -10.30 3.62 12.96
CA GLU A 110 -8.87 3.71 13.23
C GLU A 110 -8.06 3.07 12.07
N ALA A 111 -8.45 1.86 11.66
CA ALA A 111 -7.81 1.18 10.54
C ALA A 111 -7.90 1.99 9.23
N LEU A 112 -9.06 2.60 8.94
CA LEU A 112 -9.23 3.49 7.80
C LEU A 112 -8.42 4.78 7.92
N GLY A 113 -8.26 5.33 9.13
CA GLY A 113 -7.40 6.48 9.41
C GLY A 113 -5.94 6.19 9.11
N TRP A 114 -5.43 5.03 9.53
CA TRP A 114 -4.08 4.59 9.21
C TRP A 114 -3.87 4.39 7.70
N LEU A 115 -4.84 3.80 7.01
CA LEU A 115 -4.79 3.67 5.54
C LEU A 115 -4.79 5.03 4.83
N PHE A 116 -5.59 5.99 5.31
CA PHE A 116 -5.60 7.33 4.77
C PHE A 116 -4.23 8.00 4.93
N LEU A 117 -3.61 7.88 6.12
CA LEU A 117 -2.27 8.40 6.37
C LEU A 117 -1.23 7.74 5.47
N MET A 118 -1.28 6.41 5.31
CA MET A 118 -0.41 5.68 4.37
C MET A 118 -0.57 6.21 2.94
N GLY A 119 -1.82 6.33 2.47
CA GLY A 119 -2.13 6.84 1.12
C GLY A 119 -1.63 8.26 0.92
N PHE A 120 -1.82 9.13 1.92
CA PHE A 120 -1.31 10.50 1.92
C PHE A 120 0.22 10.54 1.78
N LEU A 121 0.96 9.75 2.57
CA LEU A 121 2.42 9.67 2.49
C LEU A 121 2.90 9.20 1.10
N TYR A 122 2.24 8.20 0.51
CA TYR A 122 2.56 7.74 -0.84
C TYR A 122 2.30 8.80 -1.91
N VAL A 123 1.19 9.54 -1.82
CA VAL A 123 0.89 10.63 -2.77
C VAL A 123 1.93 11.75 -2.64
N ILE A 124 2.24 12.19 -1.43
CA ILE A 124 3.26 13.23 -1.20
C ILE A 124 4.63 12.77 -1.71
N GLY A 125 5.06 11.55 -1.39
CA GLY A 125 6.31 11.00 -1.91
C GLY A 125 6.34 10.97 -3.44
N ALA A 126 5.26 10.52 -4.08
CA ALA A 126 5.13 10.50 -5.53
C ALA A 126 5.18 11.91 -6.15
N LEU A 127 4.61 12.92 -5.48
CA LEU A 127 4.71 14.32 -5.91
C LEU A 127 6.15 14.82 -5.86
N PHE A 128 6.91 14.55 -4.79
CA PHE A 128 8.32 14.89 -4.73
C PHE A 128 9.11 14.25 -5.88
N TYR A 129 8.91 12.95 -6.12
CA TYR A 129 9.56 12.21 -7.21
C TYR A 129 9.22 12.76 -8.60
N THR A 130 7.95 13.04 -8.86
CA THR A 130 7.49 13.48 -10.20
C THR A 130 7.84 14.94 -10.49
N LEU A 131 7.75 15.81 -9.48
CA LEU A 131 8.08 17.23 -9.61
C LEU A 131 9.58 17.51 -9.53
N ARG A 132 10.40 16.52 -9.15
CA ARG A 132 11.86 16.63 -8.99
C ARG A 132 12.27 17.73 -8.01
N VAL A 133 11.54 17.85 -6.91
CA VAL A 133 11.82 18.83 -5.86
C VAL A 133 12.68 18.14 -4.80
N PRO A 134 13.76 18.76 -4.29
CA PRO A 134 14.19 20.16 -4.48
C PRO A 134 15.17 20.42 -5.64
N GLU A 135 15.68 19.39 -6.34
CA GLU A 135 16.74 19.56 -7.35
C GLU A 135 16.31 20.43 -8.56
N ARG A 136 15.02 20.54 -8.82
CA ARG A 136 14.44 21.45 -9.82
C ARG A 136 14.71 22.92 -9.49
N PHE A 137 14.75 23.28 -8.21
CA PHE A 137 14.96 24.66 -7.77
C PHE A 137 16.44 24.97 -7.52
N PHE A 138 17.23 23.97 -7.17
CA PHE A 138 18.65 24.14 -6.85
C PHE A 138 19.50 23.09 -7.59
N PRO A 139 19.72 23.26 -8.90
CA PRO A 139 20.50 22.31 -9.69
C PRO A 139 21.93 22.20 -9.12
N GLY A 140 22.44 20.97 -8.98
CA GLY A 140 23.80 20.69 -8.50
C GLY A 140 24.00 20.68 -6.98
N LYS A 141 23.00 21.11 -6.17
CA LYS A 141 23.12 21.10 -4.70
C LYS A 141 22.65 19.80 -4.04
N PHE A 142 21.76 19.06 -4.71
CA PHE A 142 21.09 17.88 -4.17
C PHE A 142 21.49 16.59 -4.91
N ASP A 143 22.68 16.57 -5.51
CA ASP A 143 23.16 15.46 -6.33
C ASP A 143 23.51 14.21 -5.50
N ILE A 144 23.92 14.39 -4.23
CA ILE A 144 24.34 13.31 -3.34
C ILE A 144 23.31 13.04 -2.23
N TRP A 145 22.78 14.10 -1.63
CA TRP A 145 21.86 14.04 -0.49
C TRP A 145 20.57 14.78 -0.78
N LEU A 146 19.44 14.27 -0.26
CA LEU A 146 18.11 14.86 -0.37
C LEU A 146 17.63 15.07 -1.82
N SER A 147 18.08 14.22 -2.74
CA SER A 147 17.47 14.18 -4.07
C SER A 147 15.99 13.78 -3.95
N SER A 148 15.14 14.23 -4.87
CA SER A 148 13.71 13.84 -4.89
C SER A 148 13.50 12.33 -4.80
N HIS A 149 14.41 11.55 -5.38
CA HIS A 149 14.35 10.09 -5.34
C HIS A 149 14.67 9.52 -3.95
N GLN A 150 15.63 10.10 -3.21
CA GLN A 150 15.87 9.72 -1.82
C GLN A 150 14.68 10.10 -0.93
N ILE A 151 14.14 11.30 -1.11
CA ILE A 151 12.95 11.76 -0.40
C ILE A 151 11.78 10.81 -0.66
N PHE A 152 11.56 10.42 -1.92
CA PHE A 152 10.56 9.42 -2.30
C PHE A 152 10.71 8.10 -1.53
N HIS A 153 11.93 7.54 -1.46
CA HIS A 153 12.17 6.31 -0.70
C HIS A 153 11.88 6.46 0.79
N VAL A 154 12.19 7.62 1.38
CA VAL A 154 11.85 7.92 2.78
C VAL A 154 10.33 7.92 3.00
N PHE A 155 9.56 8.56 2.10
CA PHE A 155 8.10 8.53 2.16
C PHE A 155 7.52 7.13 1.95
N VAL A 156 8.07 6.35 1.02
CA VAL A 156 7.66 4.95 0.80
C VAL A 156 7.92 4.11 2.06
N LEU A 157 9.07 4.28 2.70
CA LEU A 157 9.41 3.59 3.95
C LEU A 157 8.46 4.00 5.08
N ALA A 158 8.24 5.30 5.27
CA ALA A 158 7.32 5.82 6.29
C ALA A 158 5.88 5.30 6.07
N GLY A 159 5.38 5.33 4.83
CA GLY A 159 4.07 4.77 4.49
C GLY A 159 3.99 3.28 4.77
N THR A 160 5.06 2.53 4.49
CA THR A 160 5.11 1.09 4.77
C THR A 160 5.09 0.79 6.28
N LEU A 161 5.74 1.62 7.11
CA LEU A 161 5.69 1.50 8.56
C LEU A 161 4.30 1.83 9.11
N VAL A 162 3.65 2.86 8.58
CA VAL A 162 2.25 3.19 8.91
C VAL A 162 1.31 2.03 8.55
N HIS A 163 1.50 1.43 7.39
CA HIS A 163 0.73 0.27 6.96
C HIS A 163 0.97 -0.96 7.86
N TYR A 164 2.22 -1.17 8.28
CA TYR A 164 2.57 -2.22 9.22
C TYR A 164 1.89 -2.02 10.58
N GLN A 165 1.85 -0.78 11.09
CA GLN A 165 1.11 -0.47 12.31
C GLN A 165 -0.38 -0.78 12.16
N CYS A 166 -1.01 -0.34 11.07
CA CYS A 166 -2.41 -0.64 10.76
C CYS A 166 -2.71 -2.14 10.83
N ILE A 167 -1.92 -2.97 10.11
CA ILE A 167 -2.09 -4.42 10.10
C ILE A 167 -1.89 -5.01 11.49
N SER A 168 -0.90 -4.52 12.24
CA SER A 168 -0.58 -5.01 13.57
C SER A 168 -1.75 -4.77 14.53
N GLU A 169 -2.35 -3.58 14.51
CA GLU A 169 -3.54 -3.26 15.31
C GLU A 169 -4.73 -4.15 14.92
N MET A 170 -5.00 -4.30 13.61
CA MET A 170 -6.07 -5.19 13.15
C MET A 170 -5.85 -6.65 13.57
N ALA A 171 -4.60 -7.13 13.49
CA ALA A 171 -4.25 -8.48 13.93
C ALA A 171 -4.46 -8.64 15.44
N MET A 172 -4.03 -7.66 16.25
CA MET A 172 -4.22 -7.66 17.69
C MET A 172 -5.71 -7.65 18.06
N GLN A 173 -6.52 -6.84 17.40
CA GLN A 173 -7.97 -6.82 17.60
C GLN A 173 -8.60 -8.19 17.30
N ARG A 174 -8.16 -8.88 16.24
CA ARG A 174 -8.66 -10.23 15.91
C ARG A 174 -8.22 -11.29 16.92
N MET A 175 -7.03 -11.16 17.51
CA MET A 175 -6.59 -12.05 18.60
C MET A 175 -7.47 -11.90 19.85
N VAL A 176 -7.99 -10.69 20.10
CA VAL A 176 -8.89 -10.41 21.22
C VAL A 176 -10.32 -10.88 20.94
N ILE A 177 -10.85 -10.61 19.73
CA ILE A 177 -12.24 -10.93 19.36
C ILE A 177 -12.43 -12.44 19.11
N GLY A 178 -11.45 -13.12 18.51
CA GLY A 178 -11.53 -14.54 18.20
C GLY A 178 -12.15 -14.87 16.82
N GLN A 179 -12.72 -16.07 16.70
CA GLN A 179 -13.29 -16.58 15.44
C GLN A 179 -14.68 -15.98 15.19
N CYS A 180 -15.08 -15.94 13.92
CA CYS A 180 -16.44 -15.51 13.56
C CYS A 180 -17.40 -16.69 13.72
N ASP A 181 -18.51 -16.48 14.43
CA ASP A 181 -19.57 -17.48 14.54
C ASP A 181 -20.30 -17.63 13.20
N ILE A 182 -20.51 -18.89 12.80
CA ILE A 182 -21.06 -19.26 11.49
C ILE A 182 -22.57 -18.91 11.38
N ASN A 183 -23.20 -18.47 12.49
CA ASN A 183 -24.66 -18.34 12.64
C ASN A 183 -25.17 -16.93 12.97
N GLN A 184 -24.34 -15.88 12.93
CA GLN A 184 -24.80 -14.51 13.21
C GLN A 184 -24.97 -13.74 11.89
N ASP A 185 -26.06 -14.04 11.19
CA ASP A 185 -26.67 -13.09 10.25
C ASP A 185 -27.26 -11.92 11.05
N ASP A 186 -26.91 -10.71 10.61
CA ASP A 186 -27.47 -9.40 10.97
C ASP A 186 -27.52 -8.97 12.45
N GLY A 187 -26.66 -7.99 12.78
CA GLY A 187 -27.08 -6.87 13.62
C GLY A 187 -26.90 -7.00 15.13
N GLN A 188 -25.71 -7.33 15.61
CA GLN A 188 -25.40 -7.16 17.03
C GLN A 188 -24.22 -6.20 17.23
N ASP A 189 -24.56 -4.97 17.61
CA ASP A 189 -23.64 -3.94 18.07
C ASP A 189 -22.78 -4.52 19.21
N ILE A 190 -21.53 -4.85 18.90
CA ILE A 190 -20.53 -5.15 19.91
C ILE A 190 -20.29 -3.84 20.65
N ASN A 191 -20.78 -3.75 21.88
CA ASN A 191 -20.71 -2.55 22.70
C ASN A 191 -19.28 -2.33 23.21
N ILE A 192 -18.42 -1.76 22.35
CA ILE A 192 -17.00 -1.46 22.61
C ILE A 192 -16.82 -0.52 23.81
N SER A 193 -17.88 0.21 24.21
CA SER A 193 -17.85 1.11 25.36
C SER A 193 -17.56 0.41 26.69
N HIS A 194 -17.91 -0.87 26.84
CA HIS A 194 -17.68 -1.61 28.08
C HIS A 194 -16.22 -2.11 28.22
N TYR A 195 -15.44 -2.12 27.13
CA TYR A 195 -14.04 -2.58 27.17
C TYR A 195 -13.06 -1.46 27.53
N TYR A 196 -13.35 -0.21 27.18
CA TYR A 196 -12.50 0.92 27.56
C TYR A 196 -12.55 1.23 29.08
N GLU A 197 -13.66 0.92 29.77
CA GLU A 197 -13.73 1.04 31.24
C GLU A 197 -12.83 0.03 31.97
N ASN A 198 -12.62 -1.16 31.40
CA ASN A 198 -11.79 -2.22 32.01
C ASN A 198 -10.29 -2.07 31.74
N LEU A 199 -9.87 -1.11 30.90
CA LEU A 199 -8.46 -0.80 30.63
C LEU A 199 -7.94 0.39 31.46
N LEU A 200 -8.83 1.10 32.16
CA LEU A 200 -8.52 2.27 32.99
C LEU A 200 -8.75 2.02 34.49
N THR A 201 -8.98 0.77 34.90
CA THR A 201 -8.97 0.30 36.31
C THR A 201 -7.85 -0.69 36.53
#